data_AF-A0A358J1Y7-F1
#
_entry.id   AF-A0A358J1Y7-F1
#
_cell.length_a   1.000
_cell.length_b   1.000
_cell.length_c   1.000
_cell.angle_alpha   90.00
_cell.angle_beta   90.00
_cell.angle_gamma   90.00
#
_symmetry.space_group_name_H-M   'P 1'
#
loop_
_entity.id
_entity.type
_entity.pdbx_description
1 polymer ?
#
loop_
_entity_poly.entity_id
_entity_poly.type
_entity_poly.pdbx_seq_one_letter_code
_entity_poly.pdbx_strand_id
1 'polypeptide(L)'
;GGWWFWDPVENASFMPWLAGAALLHSAIVTERRGALAGWTVFLAILAFTFSMLGAFLVRSGVLTSVHAFAVDPQRGMMLLAIL
;
A
#
# COMPACT_ATOMS: atom_id res chain seq x y z
N GLY A 1 -12.19 -7.42 19.37
CA GLY A 1 -12.08 -7.63 17.92
C GLY A 1 -13.05 -8.72 17.53
N GLY A 2 -13.98 -8.44 16.62
CA GLY A 2 -14.81 -9.47 16.01
C GLY A 2 -14.03 -10.26 14.95
N TRP A 3 -14.63 -11.32 14.40
CA TRP A 3 -14.04 -12.19 13.37
C TRP A 3 -13.59 -11.45 12.10
N TRP A 4 -14.15 -10.27 11.82
CA TRP A 4 -13.78 -9.35 10.73
C TRP A 4 -12.92 -8.15 11.17
N PHE A 5 -12.49 -8.10 12.42
CA PHE A 5 -11.74 -6.96 12.95
C PHE A 5 -10.24 -7.24 12.83
N TRP A 6 -9.75 -7.10 11.59
CA TRP A 6 -8.33 -7.14 11.25
C TRP A 6 -7.64 -5.96 11.90
N ASP A 7 -6.42 -6.15 12.40
CA ASP A 7 -5.71 -5.08 13.08
C ASP A 7 -5.26 -3.99 12.08
N PRO A 8 -4.97 -2.75 12.53
CA PRO A 8 -4.61 -1.65 11.63
C PRO A 8 -3.39 -1.93 10.72
N VAL A 9 -2.42 -2.72 11.18
CA VAL A 9 -1.22 -3.11 10.41
C VAL A 9 -1.58 -4.08 9.28
N GLU A 10 -2.42 -5.08 9.58
CA GLU A 10 -2.93 -6.01 8.57
C GLU A 10 -3.73 -5.26 7.47
N ASN A 11 -4.59 -4.32 7.86
CA ASN A 11 -5.33 -3.51 6.88
C ASN A 11 -4.41 -2.65 6.02
N ALA A 12 -3.42 -1.98 6.63
CA ALA A 12 -2.47 -1.13 5.93
C ALA A 12 -1.61 -1.91 4.93
N SER A 13 -1.24 -3.14 5.28
CA SER A 13 -0.45 -4.03 4.41
C SER A 13 -1.27 -4.70 3.31
N PHE A 14 -2.60 -4.78 3.43
CA PHE A 14 -3.48 -5.35 2.41
C PHE A 14 -3.78 -4.41 1.23
N MET A 15 -3.87 -3.09 1.46
CA MET A 15 -4.24 -2.11 0.42
C MET A 15 -3.28 -2.08 -0.80
N PRO A 16 -1.95 -2.17 -0.65
CA PRO A 16 -1.02 -2.26 -1.78
C PRO A 16 -1.25 -3.52 -2.64
N TRP A 17 -1.63 -4.64 -2.02
CA TRP A 17 -1.91 -5.89 -2.73
C TRP A 17 -3.15 -5.78 -3.62
N LEU A 18 -4.22 -5.15 -3.12
CA LEU A 18 -5.42 -4.89 -3.92
C LEU A 18 -5.12 -3.99 -5.13
N ALA A 19 -4.39 -2.89 -4.88
CA ALA A 19 -3.98 -1.97 -5.95
C ALA A 19 -3.03 -2.64 -6.95
N GLY A 20 -2.09 -3.46 -6.47
CA GLY A 20 -1.16 -4.22 -7.31
C GLY A 20 -1.84 -5.30 -8.16
N ALA A 21 -2.82 -6.02 -7.62
CA ALA A 21 -3.61 -6.96 -8.38
C ALA A 21 -4.41 -6.26 -9.49
N ALA A 22 -5.07 -5.13 -9.17
CA ALA A 22 -5.77 -4.31 -10.16
C ALA A 22 -4.81 -3.76 -11.23
N LEU A 23 -3.62 -3.31 -10.82
CA LEU A 23 -2.56 -2.84 -11.72
C LEU A 23 -2.15 -3.93 -12.72
N LEU A 24 -1.89 -5.16 -12.26
CA LEU A 24 -1.51 -6.27 -13.14
C LEU A 24 -2.58 -6.54 -14.20
N HIS A 25 -3.86 -6.57 -13.80
CA HIS A 25 -4.97 -6.74 -14.74
C HIS A 25 -5.03 -5.59 -15.73
N SER A 26 -4.88 -4.35 -15.27
CA SER A 26 -4.87 -3.16 -16.12
C SER A 26 -3.70 -3.20 -17.11
N ALA A 27 -2.50 -3.57 -16.67
CA ALA A 27 -1.30 -3.65 -17.49
C ALA A 27 -1.46 -4.69 -18.62
N ILE A 28 -2.01 -5.87 -18.31
CA ILE A 28 -2.29 -6.89 -19.32
C ILE A 28 -3.30 -6.38 -20.36
N VAL A 29 -4.35 -5.67 -19.94
CA VAL A 29 -5.33 -5.10 -20.87
C VAL A 29 -4.69 -4.00 -21.73
N THR A 30 -3.84 -3.16 -21.14
CA THR A 30 -3.09 -2.12 -21.86
C THR A 30 -2.18 -2.73 -22.92
N GLU A 31 -1.42 -3.77 -22.59
CA GLU A 31 -0.54 -4.47 -23.53
C GLU A 31 -1.33 -5.16 -24.66
N ARG A 32 -2.41 -5.86 -24.31
CA ARG A 32 -3.16 -6.70 -25.26
C ARG A 32 -4.13 -5.93 -26.13
N ARG A 33 -4.66 -4.81 -25.66
CA ARG A 33 -5.77 -4.08 -26.31
C ARG A 33 -5.50 -2.60 -26.53
N GLY A 34 -4.38 -2.06 -26.04
CA GLY A 34 -4.06 -0.63 -26.13
C GLY A 34 -5.04 0.28 -25.36
N ALA A 35 -5.86 -0.30 -24.48
CA ALA A 35 -6.87 0.40 -23.70
C ALA A 35 -6.46 0.45 -22.23
N LEU A 36 -6.98 1.42 -21.45
CA LEU A 36 -6.69 1.59 -20.01
C LEU A 36 -5.27 2.06 -19.66
N ALA A 37 -4.48 2.59 -20.60
CA ALA A 37 -3.14 3.10 -20.31
C ALA A 37 -3.12 4.13 -19.16
N GLY A 38 -4.07 5.07 -19.15
CA GLY A 38 -4.22 6.05 -18.05
C GLY A 38 -4.53 5.40 -16.71
N TRP A 39 -5.35 4.34 -16.70
CA TRP A 39 -5.65 3.55 -15.50
C TRP A 39 -4.45 2.76 -15.01
N THR A 40 -3.64 2.21 -15.91
CA THR A 40 -2.40 1.50 -15.54
C THR A 40 -1.43 2.45 -14.84
N VAL A 41 -1.24 3.65 -15.37
CA VAL A 41 -0.37 4.66 -14.73
C VAL A 41 -0.93 5.09 -13.38
N PHE A 42 -2.24 5.39 -13.30
CA PHE A 42 -2.89 5.75 -12.05
C PHE A 42 -2.74 4.65 -10.99
N LEU A 43 -3.01 3.40 -11.35
CA LEU A 43 -2.90 2.25 -10.44
C LEU A 43 -1.45 1.99 -10.01
N ALA A 44 -0.47 2.26 -10.87
CA ALA A 44 0.94 2.14 -10.53
C ALA A 44 1.35 3.16 -9.46
N ILE A 45 0.95 4.43 -9.63
CA ILE A 45 1.17 5.48 -8.63
C ILE A 45 0.46 5.10 -7.32
N LEU A 46 -0.82 4.69 -7.41
CA LEU A 46 -1.60 4.34 -6.23
C LEU A 46 -1.01 3.15 -5.45
N ALA A 47 -0.57 2.10 -6.14
CA ALA A 47 0.05 0.93 -5.52
C ALA A 47 1.37 1.29 -4.83
N PHE A 48 2.19 2.14 -5.47
CA PHE A 48 3.42 2.67 -4.87
C PHE A 48 3.13 3.50 -3.62
N THR A 49 2.19 4.45 -3.72
CA THR A 49 1.77 5.29 -2.59
C THR A 49 1.25 4.47 -1.42
N PHE A 50 0.40 3.47 -1.67
CA PHE A 50 -0.08 2.58 -0.61
C PHE A 50 1.04 1.75 0.00
N SER A 51 2.02 1.28 -0.79
CA SER A 51 3.16 0.54 -0.26
C SER A 51 4.00 1.40 0.70
N MET A 52 4.31 2.63 0.30
CA MET A 52 5.04 3.58 1.13
C MET A 52 4.25 4.02 2.37
N LEU A 53 2.96 4.33 2.21
CA LEU A 53 2.08 4.71 3.31
C LEU A 53 1.92 3.55 4.31
N GLY A 54 1.74 2.32 3.84
CA GLY A 54 1.68 1.14 4.69
C GLY A 54 2.97 0.97 5.49
N ALA A 55 4.14 1.08 4.84
CA ALA A 55 5.43 1.01 5.52
C ALA A 55 5.61 2.14 6.56
N PHE A 56 5.16 3.35 6.25
CA PHE A 56 5.14 4.47 7.20
C PHE A 56 4.23 4.17 8.40
N LEU A 57 3.00 3.75 8.17
CA LEU A 57 2.00 3.53 9.23
C LEU A 57 2.42 2.43 10.21
N VAL A 58 3.05 1.36 9.71
CA VAL A 58 3.51 0.24 10.55
C VAL A 58 4.79 0.61 11.33
N ARG A 59 5.67 1.44 10.78
CA ARG A 59 6.98 1.76 11.40
C ARG A 59 7.01 3.07 12.19
N SER A 60 6.10 4.01 11.93
CA SER A 60 6.05 5.31 12.62
C SER A 60 5.54 5.23 14.05
N GLY A 61 4.85 4.15 14.43
CA GLY A 61 4.25 4.00 15.75
C GLY A 61 2.95 4.80 15.94
N VAL A 62 2.40 5.39 14.87
CA VAL A 62 1.12 6.13 14.91
C VAL A 62 -0.07 5.19 15.19
N LEU A 63 0.01 3.94 14.73
CA LEU A 63 -1.01 2.93 14.95
C LEU A 63 -0.63 2.00 16.12
N THR A 64 -1.56 1.77 17.04
CA THR A 64 -1.42 0.73 18.08
C THR A 64 -1.84 -0.61 17.49
N SER A 65 -0.89 -1.54 17.36
CA SER A 65 -1.13 -2.90 16.87
C SER A 65 -0.24 -3.90 17.58
N VAL A 66 -0.78 -5.11 17.80
CA VAL A 66 -0.01 -6.25 18.32
C VAL A 66 0.98 -6.81 17.29
N HIS A 67 0.79 -6.49 16.01
CA HIS A 67 1.67 -6.86 14.90
C HIS A 67 2.60 -5.72 14.46
N ALA A 68 2.69 -4.64 15.24
CA ALA A 68 3.68 -3.59 15.00
C ALA A 68 5.08 -4.11 15.37
N PHE A 69 6.00 -4.10 14.41
CA PHE A 69 7.40 -4.51 14.60
C PHE A 69 8.33 -3.35 14.19
N ALA A 70 9.49 -3.24 14.86
CA ALA A 70 10.55 -2.26 14.53
C ALA A 70 10.05 -0.80 14.42
N VAL A 71 9.37 -0.31 15.47
CA VAL A 71 8.93 1.08 15.57
C VAL A 71 10.15 2.00 15.64
N ASP A 72 10.37 2.75 14.58
CA ASP A 72 11.45 3.73 14.42
C ASP A 72 10.88 4.97 13.71
N PRO A 73 10.48 6.00 14.47
CA PRO A 73 9.87 7.21 13.93
C PRO A 73 10.76 7.94 12.91
N GLN A 74 12.09 7.87 13.05
CA GLN A 74 13.01 8.55 12.13
C GLN A 74 12.99 7.90 10.73
N ARG A 75 12.94 6.56 10.67
CA ARG A 75 12.79 5.83 9.41
C ARG A 75 11.40 6.02 8.79
N GLY A 76 10.37 6.16 9.62
CA GLY A 76 9.03 6.54 9.15
C GLY A 76 9.06 7.89 8.40
N MET A 77 9.65 8.92 9.01
CA MET A 77 9.74 10.25 8.37
C MET A 77 10.50 10.23 7.04
N MET A 78 11.54 9.40 6.90
CA MET A 78 12.27 9.24 5.63
C MET A 78 11.40 8.65 4.51
N LEU A 79 10.50 7.71 4.83
CA LEU A 79 9.56 7.15 3.86
C LEU A 79 8.55 8.21 3.40
N LEU A 80 8.06 9.06 4.30
CA LEU A 80 7.15 10.15 3.93
C LEU A 80 7.84 11.17 2.99
N ALA A 81 9.14 11.42 3.18
CA ALA A 81 9.89 12.39 2.39
C ALA A 81 10.22 11.93 0.96
N ILE A 82 10.18 10.62 0.69
CA ILE A 82 10.45 10.02 -0.64
C ILE A 82 9.15 9.76 -1.42
N LEU A 83 7.99 9.80 -0.75
CA LEU A 83 6.67 9.76 -1.37
C LEU A 83 6.38 11.03 -2.17
#